data_AF-A0A7Z9CG05-F1
#
_entry.id   AF-A0A7Z9CG05-F1
#
_cell.length_a   1.000
_cell.length_b   1.000
_cell.length_c   1.000
_cell.angle_alpha   90.00
_cell.angle_beta   90.00
_cell.angle_gamma   90.00
#
_symmetry.space_group_name_H-M   'P 1'
#
loop_
_entity.id
_entity.type
_entity.pdbx_description
1 polymer ?
#
loop_
_entity_poly.entity_id
_entity_poly.type
_entity_poly.pdbx_seq_one_letter_code
_entity_poly.pdbx_strand_id
1 'polypeptide(L)'
;MKLGFIVLFSVIASFTSSLFSQSYLDKDYLKAINHIWSISYNANMFNDSDSEERKEEKLLLIRNSISKAKVYYNNLEEKYPEDKDVKELGIWVEGSEFLYKGLYNKKRKEDPQWVMMKYLLSISLGDYVKEKL
;
A
#
# COMPACT_ATOMS: atom_id res chain seq x y z
N MET A 1 2.12 -45.56 -22.94
CA MET A 1 2.67 -44.21 -23.22
C MET A 1 1.69 -43.05 -22.97
N LYS A 2 0.65 -43.18 -22.11
CA LYS A 2 -0.31 -42.08 -21.85
C LYS A 2 -0.26 -41.51 -20.41
N LEU A 3 0.11 -42.32 -19.40
CA LEU A 3 0.14 -41.87 -18.00
C LEU A 3 1.33 -40.96 -17.66
N GLY A 4 2.53 -41.25 -18.17
CA GLY A 4 3.73 -40.45 -17.87
C GLY A 4 3.67 -39.02 -18.40
N PHE A 5 2.88 -38.78 -19.45
CA PHE A 5 2.71 -37.45 -20.04
C PHE A 5 1.83 -36.54 -19.16
N ILE A 6 0.82 -37.10 -18.49
CA ILE A 6 -0.11 -36.37 -17.62
C ILE A 6 0.60 -35.91 -16.33
N VAL A 7 1.43 -36.77 -15.74
CA VAL A 7 2.20 -36.45 -14.52
C VAL A 7 3.22 -35.34 -14.80
N LEU A 8 3.91 -35.39 -15.94
CA LEU A 8 4.86 -34.36 -16.33
C LEU A 8 4.18 -32.99 -16.53
N PHE A 9 2.99 -32.96 -17.15
CA PHE A 9 2.23 -31.71 -17.37
C PHE A 9 1.67 -31.12 -16.08
N SER A 10 1.26 -31.95 -15.13
CA SER A 10 0.75 -31.50 -13.82
C SER A 10 1.87 -30.97 -12.92
N VAL A 11 3.05 -31.58 -12.95
CA VAL A 11 4.25 -31.05 -12.27
C VAL A 11 4.68 -29.72 -12.90
N ILE A 12 4.75 -29.63 -14.23
CA ILE A 12 5.10 -28.36 -14.92
C ILE A 12 4.05 -27.28 -14.65
N ALA A 13 2.75 -27.60 -14.71
CA ALA A 13 1.68 -26.65 -14.42
C ALA A 13 1.72 -26.16 -12.97
N SER A 14 2.03 -27.03 -12.00
CA SER A 14 2.19 -26.63 -10.59
C SER A 14 3.45 -25.78 -10.36
N PHE A 15 4.53 -26.05 -11.11
CA PHE A 15 5.75 -25.24 -11.08
C PHE A 15 5.54 -23.87 -11.72
N THR A 16 4.91 -23.81 -12.89
CA THR A 16 4.60 -22.55 -13.58
C THR A 16 3.55 -21.76 -12.83
N SER A 17 2.51 -22.38 -12.26
CA SER A 17 1.56 -21.65 -11.40
C SER A 17 2.23 -21.07 -10.16
N SER A 18 3.24 -21.74 -9.57
CA SER A 18 3.99 -21.18 -8.43
C SER A 18 4.91 -20.02 -8.85
N LEU A 19 5.62 -20.15 -9.98
CA LEU A 19 6.51 -19.12 -10.54
C LEU A 19 5.75 -17.89 -11.07
N PHE A 20 4.56 -18.08 -11.62
CA PHE A 20 3.66 -16.98 -11.98
C PHE A 20 2.94 -16.41 -10.74
N SER A 21 2.62 -17.20 -9.70
CA SER A 21 2.01 -16.65 -8.47
C SER A 21 2.91 -15.66 -7.72
N GLN A 22 4.24 -15.88 -7.72
CA GLN A 22 5.19 -14.94 -7.12
C GLN A 22 5.30 -13.62 -7.89
N SER A 23 5.20 -13.60 -9.22
CA SER A 23 5.36 -12.36 -10.01
C SER A 23 4.10 -11.49 -10.11
N TYR A 24 2.91 -12.04 -9.81
CA TYR A 24 1.64 -11.31 -9.84
C TYR A 24 1.23 -10.72 -8.48
N LEU A 25 1.64 -11.33 -7.35
CA LEU A 25 1.51 -10.71 -6.02
C LEU A 25 2.28 -9.38 -5.96
N ASP A 26 3.38 -9.28 -6.71
CA ASP A 26 4.22 -8.07 -6.76
C ASP A 26 3.53 -6.86 -7.40
N LYS A 27 2.85 -6.96 -8.55
CA LYS A 27 2.53 -5.73 -9.31
C LYS A 27 1.48 -4.83 -8.66
N ASP A 28 0.37 -5.39 -8.18
CA ASP A 28 -0.68 -4.58 -7.54
C ASP A 28 -0.29 -4.18 -6.12
N TYR A 29 0.45 -5.02 -5.41
CA TYR A 29 1.01 -4.68 -4.11
C TYR A 29 1.99 -3.50 -4.23
N LEU A 30 2.95 -3.57 -5.16
CA LEU A 30 3.88 -2.48 -5.44
C LEU A 30 3.18 -1.17 -5.82
N LYS A 31 2.11 -1.23 -6.60
CA LYS A 31 1.31 -0.04 -6.92
C LYS A 31 0.63 0.53 -5.68
N ALA A 32 0.07 -0.32 -4.81
CA ALA A 32 -0.54 0.12 -3.56
C ALA A 32 0.49 0.81 -2.67
N ILE A 33 1.66 0.19 -2.48
CA ILE A 33 2.77 0.74 -1.71
C ILE A 33 3.27 2.06 -2.28
N ASN A 34 3.40 2.17 -3.60
CA ASN A 34 3.79 3.43 -4.24
C ASN A 34 2.80 4.58 -3.93
N HIS A 35 1.51 4.28 -3.87
CA HIS A 35 0.51 5.27 -3.45
C HIS A 35 0.58 5.60 -1.95
N ILE A 36 0.88 4.63 -1.10
CA ILE A 36 1.16 4.86 0.32
C ILE A 36 2.40 5.76 0.50
N TRP A 37 3.43 5.55 -0.31
CA TRP A 37 4.62 6.41 -0.40
C TRP A 37 4.26 7.86 -0.73
N SER A 38 3.47 8.04 -1.78
CA SER A 38 2.95 9.35 -2.20
C SER A 38 2.16 10.04 -1.09
N ILE A 39 1.35 9.29 -0.32
CA ILE A 39 0.58 9.83 0.81
C ILE A 39 1.51 10.39 1.88
N SER A 40 2.50 9.59 2.31
CA SER A 40 3.45 10.01 3.34
C SER A 40 4.29 11.22 2.91
N TYR A 41 4.78 11.23 1.66
CA TYR A 41 5.50 12.36 1.08
C TYR A 41 4.65 13.64 1.08
N ASN A 42 3.42 13.58 0.56
CA ASN A 42 2.54 14.75 0.49
C ASN A 42 2.07 15.20 1.88
N ALA A 43 1.92 14.29 2.85
CA ALA A 43 1.61 14.64 4.23
C ALA A 43 2.77 15.40 4.92
N ASN A 44 4.01 15.09 4.58
CA ASN A 44 5.16 15.88 5.02
C ASN A 44 5.16 17.26 4.37
N MET A 45 5.04 17.33 3.03
CA MET A 45 4.98 18.60 2.30
C MET A 45 3.81 19.50 2.73
N PHE A 46 2.67 18.92 3.13
CA PHE A 46 1.54 19.68 3.70
C PHE A 46 1.94 20.43 4.98
N ASN A 47 2.79 19.83 5.83
CA ASN A 47 3.24 20.47 7.07
C ASN A 47 4.25 21.58 6.82
N ASP A 48 5.05 21.45 5.76
CA ASP A 48 6.08 22.41 5.36
C ASP A 48 5.53 23.53 4.46
N SER A 49 4.24 23.49 4.10
CA SER A 49 3.62 24.47 3.21
C SER A 49 3.16 25.73 3.95
N ASP A 50 3.61 26.89 3.46
CA ASP A 50 3.29 28.20 4.05
C ASP A 50 1.97 28.81 3.55
N SER A 51 1.41 28.31 2.44
CA SER A 51 0.13 28.80 1.88
C SER A 51 -1.01 27.80 2.01
N GLU A 52 -2.23 28.29 2.22
CA GLU A 52 -3.42 27.43 2.27
C GLU A 52 -3.71 26.77 0.91
N GLU A 53 -3.44 27.45 -0.20
CA GLU A 53 -3.57 26.88 -1.56
C GLU A 53 -2.71 25.62 -1.75
N ARG A 54 -1.43 25.67 -1.34
CA ARG A 54 -0.54 24.50 -1.42
C ARG A 54 -1.02 23.37 -0.51
N LYS A 55 -1.54 23.71 0.67
CA LYS A 55 -2.13 22.73 1.60
C LYS A 55 -3.34 22.04 0.98
N GLU A 56 -4.24 22.77 0.33
CA GLU A 56 -5.41 22.21 -0.38
C GLU A 56 -4.98 21.29 -1.52
N GLU A 57 -3.97 21.68 -2.31
CA GLU A 57 -3.38 20.84 -3.35
C GLU A 57 -2.85 19.52 -2.78
N LYS A 58 -2.09 19.57 -1.67
CA LYS A 58 -1.56 18.34 -1.04
C LYS A 58 -2.67 17.46 -0.48
N LEU A 59 -3.73 18.02 0.10
CA LEU A 59 -4.90 17.24 0.53
C LEU A 59 -5.56 16.50 -0.64
N LEU A 60 -5.71 17.17 -1.78
CA LEU A 60 -6.26 16.55 -2.99
C LEU A 60 -5.39 15.39 -3.49
N LEU A 61 -4.07 15.57 -3.52
CA LEU A 61 -3.11 14.53 -3.92
C LEU A 61 -3.13 13.32 -2.96
N ILE A 62 -3.21 13.57 -1.65
CA ILE A 62 -3.34 12.52 -0.63
C ILE A 62 -4.64 11.75 -0.84
N ARG A 63 -5.78 12.44 -0.96
CA ARG A 63 -7.09 11.81 -1.20
C ARG A 63 -7.09 10.94 -2.45
N ASN A 64 -6.54 11.44 -3.55
CA ASN A 64 -6.46 10.68 -4.80
C ASN A 64 -5.56 9.45 -4.67
N SER A 65 -4.45 9.56 -3.93
CA SER A 65 -3.53 8.44 -3.70
C SER A 65 -4.17 7.38 -2.81
N ILE A 66 -4.95 7.77 -1.78
CA ILE A 66 -5.74 6.85 -0.95
C ILE A 66 -6.72 6.06 -1.83
N SER A 67 -7.52 6.75 -2.66
CA SER A 67 -8.48 6.09 -3.53
C SER A 67 -7.81 5.05 -4.44
N LYS A 68 -6.62 5.35 -4.98
CA LYS A 68 -5.87 4.39 -5.81
C LYS A 68 -5.31 3.22 -4.99
N ALA A 69 -4.74 3.49 -3.82
CA ALA A 69 -4.25 2.44 -2.92
C ALA A 69 -5.38 1.46 -2.54
N LYS A 70 -6.58 1.97 -2.23
CA LYS A 70 -7.77 1.14 -1.95
C LYS A 70 -8.16 0.24 -3.11
N VAL A 71 -8.14 0.75 -4.34
CA VAL A 71 -8.47 -0.06 -5.52
C VAL A 71 -7.51 -1.26 -5.63
N TYR A 72 -6.21 -1.04 -5.47
CA TYR A 72 -5.23 -2.13 -5.52
C TYR A 72 -5.35 -3.09 -4.33
N TYR A 73 -5.57 -2.56 -3.12
CA TYR A 73 -5.80 -3.36 -1.92
C TYR A 73 -7.02 -4.26 -2.07
N ASN A 74 -8.18 -3.72 -2.46
CA ASN A 74 -9.41 -4.51 -2.61
C ASN A 74 -9.23 -5.66 -3.63
N ASN A 75 -8.51 -5.40 -4.73
CA ASN A 75 -8.20 -6.43 -5.71
C ASN A 75 -7.29 -7.54 -5.17
N LEU A 76 -6.38 -7.20 -4.23
CA LEU A 76 -5.50 -8.16 -3.57
C LEU A 76 -6.24 -8.93 -2.47
N GLU A 77 -7.05 -8.24 -1.66
CA GLU A 77 -7.88 -8.82 -0.61
C GLU A 77 -8.89 -9.82 -1.18
N GLU A 78 -9.51 -9.53 -2.32
CA GLU A 78 -10.43 -10.46 -3.00
C GLU A 78 -9.72 -11.76 -3.42
N LYS A 79 -8.45 -11.67 -3.86
CA LYS A 79 -7.67 -12.82 -4.36
C LYS A 79 -6.96 -13.59 -3.25
N TYR A 80 -6.48 -12.87 -2.24
CA TYR A 80 -5.60 -13.37 -1.19
C TYR A 80 -6.03 -12.84 0.19
N PRO A 81 -7.27 -13.10 0.64
CA PRO A 81 -7.82 -12.50 1.86
C PRO A 81 -7.09 -12.92 3.14
N GLU A 82 -6.46 -14.09 3.13
CA GLU A 82 -5.72 -14.62 4.29
C GLU A 82 -4.22 -14.30 4.27
N ASP A 83 -3.72 -13.68 3.19
CA ASP A 83 -2.31 -13.34 3.06
C ASP A 83 -1.94 -12.26 4.09
N LYS A 84 -0.84 -12.51 4.81
CA LYS A 84 -0.38 -11.64 5.90
C LYS A 84 -0.01 -10.24 5.38
N ASP A 85 0.68 -10.17 4.25
CA ASP A 85 1.17 -8.92 3.69
C ASP A 85 0.00 -8.09 3.14
N VAL A 86 -1.03 -8.76 2.59
CA VAL A 86 -2.28 -8.11 2.18
C VAL A 86 -3.04 -7.55 3.39
N LYS A 87 -3.14 -8.29 4.50
CA LYS A 87 -3.74 -7.77 5.74
C LYS A 87 -2.98 -6.56 6.30
N GLU A 88 -1.65 -6.60 6.26
CA GLU A 88 -0.80 -5.48 6.66
C GLU A 88 -0.99 -4.25 5.76
N LEU A 89 -1.09 -4.45 4.45
CA LEU A 89 -1.43 -3.39 3.50
C LEU A 89 -2.79 -2.74 3.81
N GLY A 90 -3.77 -3.53 4.23
CA GLY A 90 -5.08 -3.01 4.68
C GLY A 90 -4.95 -2.04 5.85
N ILE A 91 -4.14 -2.38 6.86
CA ILE A 91 -3.85 -1.49 8.00
C ILE A 91 -3.19 -0.18 7.53
N TRP A 92 -2.27 -0.24 6.57
CA TRP A 92 -1.62 0.97 6.03
C TRP A 92 -2.58 1.85 5.22
N VAL A 93 -3.52 1.25 4.49
CA VAL A 93 -4.57 1.96 3.77
C VAL A 93 -5.52 2.67 4.74
N GLU A 94 -6.02 1.98 5.76
CA GLU A 94 -6.87 2.58 6.80
C GLU A 94 -6.13 3.68 7.57
N GLY A 95 -4.86 3.43 7.91
CA GLY A 95 -3.99 4.41 8.52
C GLY A 95 -3.81 5.68 7.69
N SER A 96 -3.70 5.53 6.37
CA SER A 96 -3.63 6.66 5.45
C SER A 96 -4.92 7.48 5.42
N GLU A 97 -6.09 6.84 5.52
CA GLU A 97 -7.38 7.54 5.63
C GLU A 97 -7.48 8.32 6.95
N PHE A 98 -7.02 7.73 8.05
CA PHE A 98 -6.96 8.38 9.34
C PHE A 98 -6.04 9.61 9.29
N LEU A 99 -4.84 9.45 8.71
CA LEU A 99 -3.88 10.54 8.50
C LEU A 99 -4.51 11.71 7.73
N TYR A 100 -5.18 11.42 6.62
CA TYR A 100 -5.88 12.42 5.80
C TYR A 100 -6.95 13.17 6.59
N LYS A 101 -7.79 12.47 7.35
CA LYS A 101 -8.82 13.10 8.20
C LYS A 101 -8.20 14.05 9.23
N GLY A 102 -7.08 13.68 9.83
CA GLY A 102 -6.36 14.55 10.78
C GLY A 102 -5.79 15.82 10.12
N LEU A 103 -5.25 15.69 8.90
CA LEU A 103 -4.77 16.83 8.10
C LEU A 103 -5.92 17.77 7.72
N TYR A 104 -7.02 17.21 7.20
CA TYR A 104 -8.20 17.96 6.78
C TYR A 104 -8.87 18.70 7.95
N ASN A 105 -9.03 18.04 9.09
CA ASN A 105 -9.67 18.60 10.28
C ASN A 105 -8.73 19.44 11.16
N LYS A 106 -7.48 19.67 10.73
CA LYS A 106 -6.45 20.41 11.46
C LYS A 106 -6.09 19.87 12.86
N LYS A 107 -6.42 18.61 13.21
CA LYS A 107 -6.18 17.97 14.53
C LYS A 107 -4.80 17.29 14.69
N ARG A 108 -3.76 17.90 14.11
CA ARG A 108 -2.51 17.22 13.71
C ARG A 108 -1.52 16.84 14.82
N LYS A 109 -1.51 17.54 15.96
CA LYS A 109 -0.44 17.40 16.99
C LYS A 109 -0.94 16.92 18.34
N GLU A 110 -2.25 16.92 18.52
CA GLU A 110 -2.88 16.57 19.80
C GLU A 110 -3.43 15.14 19.79
N ASP A 111 -3.48 14.50 18.61
CA ASP A 111 -3.95 13.14 18.44
C ASP A 111 -2.76 12.16 18.37
N PRO A 112 -2.49 11.38 19.44
CA PRO A 112 -1.38 10.43 19.48
C PRO A 112 -1.51 9.34 18.42
N GLN A 113 -2.73 8.98 18.01
CA GLN A 113 -2.97 7.99 16.96
C GLN A 113 -2.50 8.54 15.60
N TRP A 114 -2.65 9.85 15.39
CA TRP A 114 -2.18 10.49 14.16
C TRP A 114 -0.66 10.52 14.09
N VAL A 115 0.00 10.85 15.20
CA VAL A 115 1.46 10.86 15.31
C VAL A 115 2.02 9.44 15.12
N MET A 116 1.41 8.44 15.77
CA MET A 116 1.77 7.04 15.62
C MET A 116 1.61 6.56 14.17
N MET A 117 0.48 6.90 13.54
CA MET A 117 0.21 6.46 12.18
C MET A 117 1.15 7.10 11.16
N LYS A 118 1.48 8.39 11.34
CA LYS A 118 2.52 9.05 10.55
C LYS A 118 3.86 8.33 10.68
N TYR A 119 4.24 7.97 11.90
CA TYR A 119 5.49 7.26 12.19
C TYR A 119 5.54 5.87 11.55
N LEU A 120 4.48 5.07 11.71
CA LEU A 120 4.36 3.74 11.10
C LEU A 120 4.47 3.82 9.57
N LEU A 121 3.74 4.74 8.94
CA LEU A 121 3.85 4.96 7.51
C LEU A 121 5.27 5.39 7.12
N SER A 122 5.96 6.24 7.89
CA SER A 122 7.35 6.58 7.57
C SER A 122 8.33 5.42 7.72
N ILE A 123 8.15 4.52 8.71
CA ILE A 123 9.00 3.34 8.90
C ILE A 123 8.75 2.29 7.84
N SER A 124 7.49 1.91 7.60
CA SER A 124 7.13 0.89 6.62
C SER A 124 7.67 1.22 5.22
N LEU A 125 7.75 2.52 4.90
CA LEU A 125 8.33 3.01 3.65
C LEU A 125 9.87 3.00 3.67
N GLY A 126 10.50 3.24 4.82
CA GLY A 126 11.95 3.18 5.00
C GLY A 126 12.49 1.74 4.97
N ASP A 127 11.79 0.80 5.60
CA ASP A 127 12.20 -0.61 5.63
C ASP A 127 12.01 -1.26 4.25
N TYR A 128 10.91 -0.96 3.55
CA TYR A 128 10.73 -1.40 2.16
C TYR A 128 11.87 -0.95 1.24
N VAL A 129 12.32 0.31 1.36
CA VAL A 129 13.47 0.81 0.57
C VAL A 129 14.78 0.13 0.97
N LYS A 130 15.02 -0.13 2.26
CA LYS A 130 16.27 -0.75 2.71
C LYS A 130 16.37 -2.24 2.39
N GLU A 131 15.25 -2.96 2.39
CA GLU A 131 15.23 -4.41 2.23
C GLU A 131 15.05 -4.86 0.78
N LYS A 132 14.44 -4.03 -0.08
CA LYS A 132 14.07 -4.42 -1.44
C LYS A 132 14.70 -3.61 -2.58
N LEU A 133 15.49 -2.57 -2.31
CA LEU A 133 16.24 -1.78 -3.29
C LEU A 133 17.72 -1.69 -2.90
#